data_AF-A0AAP3EEB8-F1
#
_entry.id   AF-A0AAP3EEB8-F1
#
_cell.length_a   1.000
_cell.length_b   1.000
_cell.length_c   1.000
_cell.angle_alpha   90.00
_cell.angle_beta   90.00
_cell.angle_gamma   90.00
#
_symmetry.space_group_name_H-M   'P 1'
#
loop_
_entity.id
_entity.type
_entity.pdbx_description
1 polymer ?
#
loop_
_entity_poly.entity_id
_entity_poly.type
_entity_poly.pdbx_seq_one_letter_code
_entity_poly.pdbx_strand_id
1 'polypeptide(L)'
;MDKKQVSWGGVALAIFALGHVVNLLIDKQDSDISPELKQQISDTILAHRSPSTANNSLTSIPSNLEVVDDSTKIPMPAQLAQVSQIYSNLSAFAALKQDGTVVAWGDAECGGDINNAAEPLVNVKELYAAENTCGFAALTRDDKLIPWGMGMKQVLTGVRSFVLAEGLYAAIKQDGSVVSWSNLDSTPAELLSGQYAAPAMTNIDFVLINKGAFAALKLGGAVVTWGDAAYGGDSRHVASELNHVDLLYANNNAFTARTATGKLVSWGGVGDDQKGREQLAKLSQLAPAVKVVNTDHGFAALLADGSVYTWGEGELTEYHVAFPARLSTTKRANKVIDIYANRGAFAALTISRQLHVWGSKFNGADTSVLQDKLQKVHKVYPFEEGFVALRKDNTAIAWEGWDLVDKQPRYQEVTQVSKVVTYEREFAFLKQDGTVVDGHSGPKTEITQATDIFPTGLGFTVKRQDGSIAVWMGGEAALTLDKQAVDLSQMRDIRSNLLDAIALMADGTVQAWNMMGFSGQAAQ
;
A
#
# COMPACT_ATOMS: atom_id res chain seq x y z
N MET A 1 -30.68 -25.84 -37.68
CA MET A 1 -29.63 -26.74 -37.15
C MET A 1 -28.59 -25.88 -36.46
N ASP A 2 -28.74 -25.82 -35.14
CA ASP A 2 -27.82 -25.49 -34.05
C ASP A 2 -26.68 -24.48 -34.22
N LYS A 3 -26.97 -23.27 -33.74
CA LYS A 3 -25.98 -22.40 -33.10
C LYS A 3 -25.64 -22.99 -31.73
N LYS A 4 -24.49 -23.66 -31.61
CA LYS A 4 -23.97 -24.06 -30.28
C LYS A 4 -23.48 -22.82 -29.54
N GLN A 5 -24.11 -22.59 -28.39
CA GLN A 5 -23.65 -21.70 -27.33
C GLN A 5 -22.22 -22.08 -26.93
N VAL A 6 -21.31 -21.11 -26.99
CA VAL A 6 -20.08 -21.12 -26.20
C VAL A 6 -20.34 -20.19 -25.01
N SER A 7 -20.15 -20.69 -23.80
CA SER A 7 -20.43 -19.94 -22.57
C SER A 7 -19.43 -18.78 -22.44
N TRP A 8 -19.96 -17.58 -22.19
CA TRP A 8 -19.21 -16.32 -22.03
C TRP A 8 -18.36 -16.25 -20.75
N GLY A 9 -18.19 -17.35 -20.01
CA GLY A 9 -17.34 -17.42 -18.82
C GLY A 9 -15.84 -17.49 -19.10
N GLY A 10 -15.43 -17.78 -20.34
CA GLY A 10 -14.01 -17.86 -20.73
C GLY A 10 -13.41 -16.59 -21.35
N VAL A 11 -14.24 -15.62 -21.73
CA VAL A 11 -13.79 -14.38 -22.40
C VAL A 11 -13.38 -13.29 -21.39
N ALA A 12 -13.86 -13.38 -20.14
CA ALA A 12 -13.45 -12.49 -19.06
C ALA A 12 -12.02 -12.76 -18.52
N LEU A 13 -11.45 -13.95 -18.77
CA LEU A 13 -10.07 -14.26 -18.39
C LEU A 13 -9.03 -13.73 -19.39
N ALA A 14 -9.44 -13.27 -20.58
CA ALA A 14 -8.56 -12.67 -21.57
C ALA A 14 -8.43 -11.14 -21.44
N ILE A 15 -9.12 -10.52 -20.47
CA ILE A 15 -9.04 -9.07 -20.19
C ILE A 15 -8.02 -8.76 -19.07
N PHE A 16 -7.52 -9.76 -18.34
CA PHE A 16 -6.49 -9.59 -17.31
C PHE A 16 -5.05 -9.75 -17.82
N ALA A 17 -4.84 -9.89 -19.14
CA ALA A 17 -3.51 -9.97 -19.75
C ALA A 17 -3.35 -8.97 -20.91
N LEU A 18 -2.67 -7.86 -20.60
CA LEU A 18 -1.96 -6.91 -21.49
C LEU A 18 -2.80 -5.95 -22.36
N GLY A 19 -2.63 -4.66 -22.08
CA GLY A 19 -3.32 -3.56 -22.74
C GLY A 19 -3.15 -3.53 -24.26
N HIS A 20 -4.25 -3.26 -24.97
CA HIS A 20 -4.26 -3.11 -26.44
C HIS A 20 -5.45 -2.27 -26.93
N VAL A 21 -5.57 -1.00 -26.50
CA VAL A 21 -6.03 0.09 -27.39
C VAL A 21 -5.17 1.35 -27.16
N VAL A 22 -3.86 1.17 -27.30
CA VAL A 22 -2.96 2.17 -27.93
C VAL A 22 -2.26 1.54 -29.15
N ASN A 23 -2.70 0.34 -29.58
CA ASN A 23 -2.04 -0.44 -30.65
C ASN A 23 -2.70 -0.33 -32.02
N LEU A 24 -2.97 0.88 -32.51
CA LEU A 24 -3.32 1.08 -33.92
C LEU A 24 -2.66 2.31 -34.59
N LEU A 25 -1.48 2.74 -34.12
CA LEU A 25 -0.66 3.70 -34.88
C LEU A 25 0.86 3.50 -34.79
N ILE A 26 1.36 2.39 -34.25
CA ILE A 26 2.78 2.04 -34.29
C ILE A 26 2.91 0.59 -34.69
N ASP A 27 2.55 0.32 -35.94
CA ASP A 27 2.80 -0.96 -36.59
C ASP A 27 3.92 -0.75 -37.62
N LYS A 28 5.15 -0.77 -37.12
CA LYS A 28 6.32 -1.47 -37.71
C LYS A 28 7.64 -1.03 -37.07
N GLN A 29 8.38 -2.08 -36.71
CA GLN A 29 9.79 -2.19 -36.37
C GLN A 29 10.20 -2.07 -34.90
N ASP A 30 10.50 -3.29 -34.41
CA ASP A 30 11.56 -3.72 -33.53
C ASP A 30 11.29 -3.83 -32.02
N SER A 31 11.25 -5.12 -31.63
CA SER A 31 11.75 -5.71 -30.40
C SER A 31 12.61 -4.78 -29.54
N ASP A 32 12.13 -4.43 -28.35
CA ASP A 32 12.95 -4.19 -27.14
C ASP A 32 12.05 -3.72 -25.98
N ILE A 33 11.20 -4.61 -25.46
CA ILE A 33 10.67 -4.44 -24.10
C ILE A 33 11.57 -5.23 -23.18
N SER A 34 12.44 -4.51 -22.48
CA SER A 34 13.44 -5.11 -21.62
C SER A 34 12.79 -5.78 -20.38
N PRO A 35 13.38 -6.85 -19.83
CA PRO A 35 12.91 -7.51 -18.60
C PRO A 35 12.71 -6.53 -17.44
N GLU A 36 13.50 -5.44 -17.40
CA GLU A 36 13.43 -4.39 -16.38
C GLU A 36 12.11 -3.61 -16.44
N LEU A 37 11.52 -3.40 -17.63
CA LEU A 37 10.23 -2.74 -17.75
C LEU A 37 9.07 -3.63 -17.30
N LYS A 38 9.19 -4.96 -17.52
CA LYS A 38 8.21 -5.94 -16.97
C LYS A 38 8.30 -6.01 -15.46
N GLN A 39 9.51 -6.02 -14.90
CA GLN A 39 9.72 -5.95 -13.45
C GLN A 39 9.23 -4.62 -12.88
N GLN A 40 9.45 -3.48 -13.55
CA GLN A 40 8.90 -2.19 -13.12
C GLN A 40 7.36 -2.19 -13.11
N ILE A 41 6.70 -2.86 -14.05
CA ILE A 41 5.24 -2.99 -14.05
C ILE A 41 4.78 -3.89 -12.89
N SER A 42 5.44 -5.01 -12.63
CA SER A 42 5.16 -5.86 -11.46
C SER A 42 5.44 -5.15 -10.13
N ASP A 43 6.55 -4.42 -10.01
CA ASP A 43 6.90 -3.58 -8.85
C ASP A 43 5.86 -2.47 -8.68
N THR A 44 5.36 -1.88 -9.77
CA THR A 44 4.30 -0.86 -9.73
C THR A 44 3.00 -1.46 -9.24
N ILE A 45 2.62 -2.67 -9.70
CA ILE A 45 1.42 -3.37 -9.22
C ILE A 45 1.57 -3.76 -7.74
N LEU A 46 2.75 -4.18 -7.28
CA LEU A 46 3.05 -4.46 -5.88
C LEU A 46 3.07 -3.17 -5.03
N ALA A 47 3.57 -2.06 -5.57
CA ALA A 47 3.59 -0.74 -4.94
C ALA A 47 2.23 -0.01 -4.99
N HIS A 48 1.25 -0.53 -5.73
CA HIS A 48 -0.14 -0.05 -5.75
C HIS A 48 -1.11 -1.06 -5.11
N ARG A 49 -0.62 -2.09 -4.40
CA ARG A 49 -1.36 -2.57 -3.22
C ARG A 49 -1.36 -1.40 -2.23
N SER A 50 -2.53 -1.07 -1.67
CA SER A 50 -2.66 0.03 -0.71
C SER A 50 -1.51 -0.01 0.29
N PRO A 51 -0.66 1.04 0.36
CA PRO A 51 0.18 1.22 1.53
C PRO A 51 -0.77 1.34 2.72
N SER A 52 -0.48 0.62 3.79
CA SER A 52 -1.16 0.74 5.07
C SER A 52 -0.96 2.15 5.64
N THR A 53 -1.74 3.14 5.20
CA THR A 53 -1.67 4.51 5.73
C THR A 53 -2.28 4.59 7.13
N ALA A 54 -1.55 4.21 8.18
CA ALA A 54 -1.93 4.47 9.56
C ALA A 54 -1.37 5.81 10.03
N ASN A 55 -2.25 6.81 10.12
CA ASN A 55 -1.97 8.03 10.87
C ASN A 55 -2.10 7.75 12.37
N ASN A 56 -1.03 7.36 13.05
CA ASN A 56 -0.97 7.43 14.50
C ASN A 56 -0.08 8.59 14.94
N SER A 57 -0.72 9.71 15.30
CA SER A 57 -0.11 10.65 16.24
C SER A 57 -0.10 9.99 17.62
N LEU A 58 1.08 9.66 18.12
CA LEU A 58 1.29 9.34 19.54
C LEU A 58 1.01 10.59 20.38
N THR A 59 -0.23 10.78 20.80
CA THR A 59 -0.52 11.69 21.92
C THR A 59 -0.61 10.86 23.19
N SER A 60 0.43 10.99 24.02
CA SER A 60 0.66 10.35 25.33
C SER A 60 1.34 8.97 25.31
N ILE A 61 2.64 8.97 25.56
CA ILE A 61 3.32 7.86 26.23
C ILE A 61 2.85 7.93 27.69
N PRO A 62 2.21 6.89 28.26
CA PRO A 62 1.99 6.84 29.69
C PRO A 62 3.37 6.76 30.35
N SER A 63 3.77 7.85 31.01
CA SER A 63 4.89 7.84 31.93
C SER A 63 4.56 6.84 33.04
N ASN A 64 5.40 5.81 33.17
CA ASN A 64 5.42 4.76 34.20
C ASN A 64 4.89 3.36 33.79
N LEU A 65 5.27 2.87 32.61
CA LEU A 65 5.43 1.43 32.44
C LEU A 65 6.75 1.00 33.09
N GLU A 66 6.69 0.58 34.35
CA GLU A 66 7.61 -0.47 34.80
C GLU A 66 7.42 -1.64 33.83
N VAL A 67 8.45 -1.95 33.06
CA VAL A 67 8.49 -3.16 32.24
C VAL A 67 8.54 -4.34 33.21
N VAL A 68 7.36 -4.81 33.60
CA VAL A 68 7.20 -6.09 34.25
C VAL A 68 7.54 -7.12 33.18
N ASP A 69 8.66 -7.82 33.38
CA ASP A 69 9.03 -9.04 32.66
C ASP A 69 8.00 -10.12 32.97
N ASP A 70 6.85 -10.05 32.28
CA ASP A 70 5.91 -11.16 32.16
C ASP A 70 5.96 -11.68 30.73
N SER A 71 7.15 -12.12 30.32
CA SER A 71 7.39 -12.88 29.09
C SER A 71 6.70 -14.25 29.16
N THR A 72 5.37 -14.27 29.24
CA THR A 72 4.54 -15.39 28.82
C THR A 72 4.64 -15.48 27.29
N LYS A 73 5.74 -16.09 26.84
CA LYS A 73 5.92 -16.61 25.49
C LYS A 73 4.61 -17.23 25.01
N ILE A 74 4.04 -16.73 23.92
CA ILE A 74 3.11 -17.54 23.13
C ILE A 74 4.02 -18.34 22.17
N PRO A 75 4.31 -19.62 22.46
CA PRO A 75 5.27 -20.37 21.68
C PRO A 75 4.78 -20.51 20.24
N MET A 76 5.69 -20.28 19.28
CA MET A 76 5.46 -20.67 17.88
C MET A 76 5.00 -22.13 17.86
N PRO A 77 3.93 -22.48 17.10
CA PRO A 77 3.51 -23.86 16.95
C PRO A 77 4.70 -24.69 16.46
N ALA A 78 5.03 -25.77 17.20
CA ALA A 78 6.32 -26.44 17.11
C ALA A 78 6.70 -27.00 15.72
N GLN A 79 5.78 -27.05 14.75
CA GLN A 79 6.07 -27.39 13.34
C GLN A 79 5.05 -26.75 12.39
N LEU A 80 5.36 -25.57 11.86
CA LEU A 80 4.66 -24.98 10.71
C LEU A 80 5.23 -25.54 9.41
N ALA A 81 4.80 -26.74 9.03
CA ALA A 81 5.17 -27.35 7.75
C ALA A 81 4.12 -27.06 6.67
N GLN A 82 4.57 -27.02 5.41
CA GLN A 82 3.72 -26.84 4.23
C GLN A 82 2.95 -25.52 4.24
N VAL A 83 3.54 -24.44 4.76
CA VAL A 83 2.99 -23.10 4.66
C VAL A 83 3.10 -22.59 3.23
N SER A 84 2.01 -21.99 2.76
CA SER A 84 1.91 -21.38 1.43
C SER A 84 2.04 -19.87 1.48
N GLN A 85 1.47 -19.22 2.51
CA GLN A 85 1.47 -17.77 2.67
C GLN A 85 1.45 -17.41 4.15
N ILE A 86 2.06 -16.26 4.48
CA ILE A 86 2.17 -15.71 5.84
C ILE A 86 1.59 -14.30 5.87
N TYR A 87 0.96 -13.96 6.99
CA TYR A 87 0.26 -12.69 7.19
C TYR A 87 0.54 -12.18 8.60
N SER A 88 0.57 -10.86 8.75
CA SER A 88 0.74 -10.17 10.02
C SER A 88 -0.27 -9.04 10.14
N ASN A 89 -0.72 -8.78 11.37
CA ASN A 89 -1.34 -7.52 11.76
C ASN A 89 -0.51 -6.86 12.86
N LEU A 90 -1.07 -5.87 13.56
CA LEU A 90 -0.36 -5.10 14.58
C LEU A 90 0.33 -5.97 15.65
N SER A 91 -0.29 -7.09 16.06
CA SER A 91 0.15 -7.88 17.24
C SER A 91 0.06 -9.40 17.06
N ALA A 92 -0.36 -9.90 15.90
CA ALA A 92 -0.55 -11.33 15.66
C ALA A 92 -0.15 -11.74 14.23
N PHE A 93 0.00 -13.05 14.04
CA PHE A 93 0.33 -13.67 12.76
C PHE A 93 -0.66 -14.78 12.40
N ALA A 94 -0.78 -15.02 11.09
CA ALA A 94 -1.50 -16.18 10.56
C ALA A 94 -0.73 -16.80 9.39
N ALA A 95 -0.72 -18.12 9.33
CA ALA A 95 -0.14 -18.91 8.25
C ALA A 95 -1.22 -19.73 7.55
N LEU A 96 -1.29 -19.59 6.22
CA LEU A 96 -2.12 -20.44 5.36
C LEU A 96 -1.30 -21.63 4.85
N LYS A 97 -1.70 -22.84 5.21
CA LYS A 97 -1.05 -24.08 4.76
C LYS A 97 -1.53 -24.53 3.37
N GLN A 98 -0.72 -25.35 2.70
CA GLN A 98 -1.00 -25.90 1.37
C GLN A 98 -2.25 -26.77 1.34
N ASP A 99 -2.58 -27.44 2.44
CA ASP A 99 -3.82 -28.21 2.62
C ASP A 99 -5.07 -27.33 2.83
N GLY A 100 -4.92 -26.01 2.88
CA GLY A 100 -6.00 -25.05 3.13
C GLY A 100 -6.39 -24.90 4.59
N THR A 101 -5.57 -25.37 5.54
CA THR A 101 -5.76 -25.09 6.98
C THR A 101 -5.01 -23.83 7.40
N VAL A 102 -5.44 -23.21 8.50
CA VAL A 102 -4.82 -21.99 9.04
C VAL A 102 -4.30 -22.24 10.44
N VAL A 103 -3.14 -21.66 10.73
CA VAL A 103 -2.59 -21.57 12.08
C VAL A 103 -2.35 -20.11 12.40
N ALA A 104 -2.77 -19.65 13.59
CA ALA A 104 -2.48 -18.31 14.08
C ALA A 104 -1.73 -18.39 15.42
N TRP A 105 -0.97 -17.36 15.72
CA TRP A 105 -0.26 -17.16 17.00
C TRP A 105 0.01 -15.66 17.22
N GLY A 106 0.42 -15.30 18.43
CA GLY A 106 0.55 -13.90 18.87
C GLY A 106 -0.64 -13.49 19.74
N ASP A 107 -0.90 -12.19 19.86
CA ASP A 107 -1.95 -11.66 20.74
C ASP A 107 -3.33 -12.23 20.39
N ALA A 108 -3.95 -12.93 21.35
CA ALA A 108 -5.25 -13.57 21.19
C ALA A 108 -6.39 -12.56 20.89
N GLU A 109 -6.32 -11.34 21.43
CA GLU A 109 -7.29 -10.27 21.16
C GLU A 109 -7.16 -9.77 19.71
N CYS A 110 -5.96 -9.84 19.13
CA CYS A 110 -5.69 -9.49 17.74
C CYS A 110 -5.74 -10.68 16.77
N GLY A 111 -6.35 -11.79 17.18
CA GLY A 111 -6.57 -12.96 16.33
C GLY A 111 -5.40 -13.93 16.29
N GLY A 112 -4.46 -13.83 17.22
CA GLY A 112 -3.40 -14.82 17.44
C GLY A 112 -3.91 -16.17 17.94
N ASP A 113 -5.19 -16.28 18.32
CA ASP A 113 -5.84 -17.56 18.60
C ASP A 113 -7.06 -17.76 17.67
N ILE A 114 -7.06 -18.88 16.93
CA ILE A 114 -8.15 -19.28 16.03
C ILE A 114 -9.36 -19.87 16.79
N ASN A 115 -9.25 -20.17 18.09
CA ASN A 115 -10.35 -20.72 18.89
C ASN A 115 -11.57 -19.79 18.95
N ASN A 116 -11.36 -18.49 18.70
CA ASN A 116 -12.42 -17.50 18.63
C ASN A 116 -13.07 -17.38 17.23
N ALA A 117 -12.59 -18.13 16.23
CA ALA A 117 -13.22 -18.20 14.92
C ALA A 117 -14.59 -18.91 15.02
N ALA A 118 -15.55 -18.44 14.23
CA ALA A 118 -16.92 -18.97 14.27
C ALA A 118 -17.06 -20.36 13.61
N GLU A 119 -16.14 -20.73 12.73
CA GLU A 119 -16.05 -22.03 12.08
C GLU A 119 -14.58 -22.47 12.01
N PRO A 120 -14.30 -23.79 11.93
CA PRO A 120 -12.95 -24.28 11.68
C PRO A 120 -12.33 -23.68 10.41
N LEU A 121 -11.10 -23.18 10.50
CA LEU A 121 -10.37 -22.58 9.39
C LEU A 121 -9.74 -23.65 8.50
N VAL A 122 -10.60 -24.36 7.76
CA VAL A 122 -10.24 -25.40 6.79
C VAL A 122 -10.71 -25.00 5.40
N ASN A 123 -10.13 -25.60 4.36
CA ASN A 123 -10.46 -25.29 2.96
C ASN A 123 -10.28 -23.80 2.60
N VAL A 124 -9.41 -23.09 3.31
CA VAL A 124 -9.08 -21.69 3.08
C VAL A 124 -8.30 -21.55 1.78
N LYS A 125 -8.68 -20.56 0.97
CA LYS A 125 -7.96 -20.16 -0.27
C LYS A 125 -7.16 -18.88 -0.08
N GLU A 126 -7.59 -17.98 0.79
CA GLU A 126 -6.99 -16.67 1.00
C GLU A 126 -7.21 -16.17 2.42
N LEU A 127 -6.23 -15.49 2.99
CA LEU A 127 -6.37 -14.76 4.25
C LEU A 127 -6.25 -13.26 4.01
N TYR A 128 -6.87 -12.50 4.91
CA TYR A 128 -6.79 -11.06 4.99
C TYR A 128 -6.37 -10.69 6.41
N ALA A 129 -5.43 -9.75 6.54
CA ALA A 129 -4.98 -9.23 7.82
C ALA A 129 -5.35 -7.74 7.91
N ALA A 130 -5.87 -7.33 9.06
CA ALA A 130 -6.11 -5.92 9.32
C ALA A 130 -4.81 -5.27 9.82
N GLU A 131 -3.90 -4.94 8.91
CA GLU A 131 -2.50 -4.57 9.23
C GLU A 131 -2.38 -3.48 10.30
N ASN A 132 -3.23 -2.44 10.22
CA ASN A 132 -3.22 -1.29 11.13
C ASN A 132 -4.17 -1.43 12.33
N THR A 133 -4.94 -2.52 12.40
CA THR A 133 -5.84 -2.80 13.51
C THR A 133 -5.62 -4.25 13.96
N CYS A 134 -6.65 -4.88 14.50
CA CYS A 134 -6.59 -6.23 15.03
C CYS A 134 -7.55 -7.14 14.26
N GLY A 135 -7.08 -8.37 14.05
CA GLY A 135 -7.86 -9.45 13.47
C GLY A 135 -7.49 -9.84 12.04
N PHE A 136 -8.15 -10.90 11.60
CA PHE A 136 -7.98 -11.52 10.29
C PHE A 136 -9.33 -12.00 9.74
N ALA A 137 -9.37 -12.28 8.45
CA ALA A 137 -10.49 -12.98 7.82
C ALA A 137 -9.99 -14.05 6.86
N ALA A 138 -10.66 -15.20 6.85
CA ALA A 138 -10.35 -16.32 5.96
C ALA A 138 -11.45 -16.44 4.92
N LEU A 139 -11.05 -16.45 3.65
CA LEU A 139 -11.94 -16.77 2.55
C LEU A 139 -11.71 -18.22 2.11
N THR A 140 -12.76 -19.04 2.16
CA THR A 140 -12.71 -20.48 1.86
C THR A 140 -13.01 -20.77 0.39
N ARG A 141 -12.69 -21.99 -0.09
CA ARG A 141 -13.02 -22.42 -1.47
C ARG A 141 -14.51 -22.66 -1.70
N ASP A 142 -15.29 -22.84 -0.63
CA ASP A 142 -16.76 -22.86 -0.64
C ASP A 142 -17.36 -21.45 -0.42
N ASP A 143 -16.55 -20.40 -0.64
CA ASP A 143 -16.96 -19.00 -0.65
C ASP A 143 -17.54 -18.51 0.68
N LYS A 144 -17.02 -19.01 1.80
CA LYS A 144 -17.29 -18.45 3.12
C LYS A 144 -16.20 -17.46 3.51
N LEU A 145 -16.61 -16.35 4.11
CA LEU A 145 -15.72 -15.44 4.82
C LEU A 145 -15.89 -15.65 6.32
N ILE A 146 -14.82 -16.07 6.98
CA ILE A 146 -14.77 -16.35 8.42
C ILE A 146 -13.82 -15.32 9.07
N PRO A 147 -14.35 -14.24 9.67
CA PRO A 147 -13.54 -13.29 10.42
C PRO A 147 -13.21 -13.82 11.83
N TRP A 148 -12.04 -13.43 12.37
CA TRP A 148 -11.67 -13.63 13.77
C TRP A 148 -10.76 -12.49 14.25
N GLY A 149 -10.83 -12.12 15.53
CA GLY A 149 -10.08 -10.97 16.06
C GLY A 149 -10.55 -9.59 15.56
N MET A 150 -11.56 -9.53 14.69
CA MET A 150 -12.09 -8.27 14.09
C MET A 150 -13.37 -7.76 14.78
N GLY A 151 -13.74 -8.30 15.96
CA GLY A 151 -15.00 -7.98 16.65
C GLY A 151 -16.27 -8.59 16.03
N MET A 152 -16.24 -8.99 14.76
CA MET A 152 -17.31 -9.77 14.10
C MET A 152 -17.13 -11.27 14.30
N LYS A 153 -18.22 -11.97 14.65
CA LYS A 153 -18.29 -13.45 14.72
C LYS A 153 -19.17 -14.09 13.64
N GLN A 154 -19.80 -13.30 12.78
CA GLN A 154 -20.70 -13.84 11.76
C GLN A 154 -19.91 -14.35 10.55
N VAL A 155 -20.19 -15.59 10.13
CA VAL A 155 -19.71 -16.14 8.86
C VAL A 155 -20.59 -15.62 7.72
N LEU A 156 -19.96 -15.07 6.68
CA LEU A 156 -20.66 -14.67 5.47
C LEU A 156 -20.49 -15.75 4.41
N THR A 157 -21.56 -16.06 3.69
CA THR A 157 -21.58 -17.10 2.63
C THR A 157 -21.72 -16.48 1.25
N GLY A 158 -21.23 -17.20 0.24
CA GLY A 158 -21.23 -16.76 -1.15
C GLY A 158 -20.34 -15.54 -1.38
N VAL A 159 -19.26 -15.39 -0.62
CA VAL A 159 -18.30 -14.29 -0.74
C VAL A 159 -17.31 -14.59 -1.87
N ARG A 160 -17.21 -13.66 -2.82
CA ARG A 160 -16.24 -13.69 -3.90
C ARG A 160 -14.92 -13.05 -3.49
N SER A 161 -14.98 -11.91 -2.82
CA SER A 161 -13.81 -11.13 -2.39
C SER A 161 -14.11 -10.30 -1.16
N PHE A 162 -13.06 -9.92 -0.43
CA PHE A 162 -13.14 -9.12 0.78
C PHE A 162 -12.18 -7.93 0.71
N VAL A 163 -12.62 -6.79 1.24
CA VAL A 163 -11.86 -5.54 1.26
C VAL A 163 -11.94 -4.97 2.68
N LEU A 164 -10.83 -4.42 3.17
CA LEU A 164 -10.74 -3.82 4.49
C LEU A 164 -9.80 -2.61 4.49
N ALA A 165 -10.13 -1.59 5.28
CA ALA A 165 -9.25 -0.46 5.57
C ALA A 165 -9.71 0.24 6.87
N GLU A 166 -8.79 0.50 7.80
CA GLU A 166 -9.02 1.32 9.01
C GLU A 166 -10.31 0.98 9.79
N GLY A 167 -10.59 -0.31 9.95
CA GLY A 167 -11.76 -0.75 10.69
C GLY A 167 -13.07 -0.72 9.91
N LEU A 168 -13.05 -0.35 8.63
CA LEU A 168 -14.15 -0.52 7.68
C LEU A 168 -13.91 -1.77 6.83
N TYR A 169 -14.99 -2.49 6.53
CA TYR A 169 -14.94 -3.80 5.90
C TYR A 169 -16.05 -3.98 4.88
N ALA A 170 -15.77 -4.66 3.76
CA ALA A 170 -16.77 -5.00 2.75
C ALA A 170 -16.51 -6.38 2.13
N ALA A 171 -17.53 -7.23 2.16
CA ALA A 171 -17.57 -8.50 1.45
C ALA A 171 -18.41 -8.37 0.19
N ILE A 172 -17.82 -8.68 -0.96
CA ILE A 172 -18.50 -8.74 -2.26
C ILE A 172 -18.91 -10.17 -2.51
N LYS A 173 -20.19 -10.40 -2.77
CA LYS A 173 -20.76 -11.73 -3.00
C LYS A 173 -20.68 -12.18 -4.45
N GLN A 174 -20.83 -13.48 -4.69
CA GLN A 174 -20.85 -14.11 -6.00
C GLN A 174 -22.00 -13.61 -6.89
N ASP A 175 -23.13 -13.24 -6.28
CA ASP A 175 -24.26 -12.60 -6.97
C ASP A 175 -24.03 -11.10 -7.27
N GLY A 176 -22.87 -10.56 -6.90
CA GLY A 176 -22.49 -9.17 -7.07
C GLY A 176 -23.12 -8.22 -6.06
N SER A 177 -23.77 -8.71 -5.01
CA SER A 177 -24.21 -7.88 -3.87
C SER A 177 -23.05 -7.63 -2.88
N VAL A 178 -23.24 -6.66 -1.98
CA VAL A 178 -22.21 -6.27 -0.99
C VAL A 178 -22.81 -6.29 0.40
N VAL A 179 -22.03 -6.76 1.37
CA VAL A 179 -22.27 -6.59 2.81
C VAL A 179 -21.07 -5.81 3.35
N SER A 180 -21.31 -4.73 4.08
CA SER A 180 -20.25 -3.92 4.67
C SER A 180 -20.57 -3.53 6.11
N TRP A 181 -19.52 -3.26 6.88
CA TRP A 181 -19.61 -2.95 8.29
C TRP A 181 -18.39 -2.19 8.78
N SER A 182 -18.45 -1.72 10.02
CA SER A 182 -17.34 -1.06 10.68
C SER A 182 -17.13 -1.59 12.10
N ASN A 183 -15.90 -1.50 12.61
CA ASN A 183 -15.63 -1.62 14.05
C ASN A 183 -15.98 -0.33 14.82
N LEU A 184 -16.24 0.77 14.11
CA LEU A 184 -16.75 2.03 14.68
C LEU A 184 -18.23 1.89 15.07
N ASP A 185 -18.95 0.94 14.46
CA ASP A 185 -20.32 0.64 14.82
C ASP A 185 -20.35 -0.07 16.18
N SER A 186 -21.07 0.51 17.13
CA SER A 186 -21.03 0.11 18.54
C SER A 186 -21.70 -1.26 18.78
N THR A 187 -22.44 -1.80 17.79
CA THR A 187 -23.15 -3.06 17.95
C THR A 187 -23.17 -3.94 16.68
N PRO A 188 -23.12 -5.28 16.81
CA PRO A 188 -23.28 -6.20 15.67
C PRO A 188 -24.64 -6.10 14.95
N ALA A 189 -25.65 -5.49 15.57
CA ALA A 189 -26.99 -5.34 14.98
C ALA A 189 -27.00 -4.36 13.79
N GLU A 190 -25.99 -3.51 13.67
CA GLU A 190 -25.88 -2.47 12.63
C GLU A 190 -25.24 -2.97 11.34
N LEU A 191 -24.82 -4.25 11.29
CA LEU A 191 -24.29 -4.92 10.10
C LEU A 191 -25.14 -4.76 8.83
N LEU A 192 -26.44 -4.58 9.00
CA LEU A 192 -27.41 -4.52 7.91
C LEU A 192 -28.22 -3.21 7.88
N SER A 193 -27.98 -2.30 8.82
CA SER A 193 -28.81 -1.09 8.96
C SER A 193 -28.10 0.16 9.51
N GLY A 194 -26.79 0.08 9.80
CA GLY A 194 -25.98 1.21 10.26
C GLY A 194 -25.50 2.11 9.12
N GLN A 195 -24.79 3.18 9.48
CA GLN A 195 -24.21 4.14 8.54
C GLN A 195 -23.29 3.48 7.50
N TYR A 196 -22.56 2.44 7.91
CA TYR A 196 -21.63 1.71 7.07
C TYR A 196 -22.23 0.45 6.43
N ALA A 197 -23.53 0.20 6.61
CA ALA A 197 -24.21 -0.91 5.95
C ALA A 197 -24.41 -0.60 4.46
N ALA A 198 -24.01 -1.55 3.61
CA ALA A 198 -24.13 -1.42 2.17
C ALA A 198 -25.62 -1.32 1.78
N PRO A 199 -26.03 -0.33 0.95
CA PRO A 199 -27.37 -0.32 0.39
C PRO A 199 -27.60 -1.53 -0.52
N ALA A 200 -28.86 -1.86 -0.78
CA ALA A 200 -29.20 -2.94 -1.71
C ALA A 200 -28.62 -2.64 -3.11
N MET A 201 -27.67 -3.47 -3.54
CA MET A 201 -26.96 -3.32 -4.82
C MET A 201 -26.59 -4.68 -5.41
N THR A 202 -26.37 -4.72 -6.72
CA THR A 202 -25.94 -5.91 -7.47
C THR A 202 -24.94 -5.51 -8.56
N ASN A 203 -24.30 -6.52 -9.16
CA ASN A 203 -23.31 -6.37 -10.23
C ASN A 203 -22.10 -5.51 -9.82
N ILE A 204 -21.66 -5.60 -8.56
CA ILE A 204 -20.43 -4.94 -8.11
C ILE A 204 -19.22 -5.72 -8.65
N ASP A 205 -18.26 -4.97 -9.18
CA ASP A 205 -16.95 -5.47 -9.60
C ASP A 205 -15.96 -5.40 -8.44
N PHE A 206 -15.73 -4.20 -7.89
CA PHE A 206 -14.90 -3.99 -6.72
C PHE A 206 -15.42 -2.85 -5.83
N VAL A 207 -14.91 -2.80 -4.60
CA VAL A 207 -15.19 -1.77 -3.59
C VAL A 207 -13.87 -1.14 -3.18
N LEU A 208 -13.85 0.19 -3.06
CA LEU A 208 -12.76 0.97 -2.50
C LEU A 208 -13.21 1.62 -1.20
N ILE A 209 -12.29 1.72 -0.24
CA ILE A 209 -12.54 2.22 1.12
C ILE A 209 -11.58 3.38 1.41
N ASN A 210 -12.07 4.44 2.02
CA ASN A 210 -11.25 5.43 2.73
C ASN A 210 -11.56 5.40 4.23
N LYS A 211 -11.06 6.37 5.02
CA LYS A 211 -11.20 6.34 6.49
C LYS A 211 -12.64 6.36 7.01
N GLY A 212 -13.62 6.73 6.18
CA GLY A 212 -15.01 6.89 6.64
C GLY A 212 -16.07 6.54 5.61
N ALA A 213 -15.73 6.05 4.42
CA ALA A 213 -16.72 5.79 3.38
C ALA A 213 -16.28 4.71 2.40
N PHE A 214 -17.25 4.28 1.59
CA PHE A 214 -17.10 3.27 0.56
C PHE A 214 -17.53 3.81 -0.80
N ALA A 215 -16.85 3.34 -1.85
CA ALA A 215 -17.26 3.52 -3.23
C ALA A 215 -17.17 2.17 -3.98
N ALA A 216 -18.29 1.69 -4.50
CA ALA A 216 -18.37 0.47 -5.30
C ALA A 216 -18.47 0.79 -6.79
N LEU A 217 -17.60 0.17 -7.61
CA LEU A 217 -17.74 0.17 -9.06
C LEU A 217 -18.60 -1.00 -9.51
N LYS A 218 -19.64 -0.73 -10.30
CA LYS A 218 -20.45 -1.75 -10.98
C LYS A 218 -19.81 -2.19 -12.28
N LEU A 219 -20.09 -3.43 -12.72
CA LEU A 219 -19.69 -3.97 -14.02
C LEU A 219 -20.14 -3.11 -15.23
N GLY A 220 -21.15 -2.26 -15.06
CA GLY A 220 -21.61 -1.30 -16.07
C GLY A 220 -20.95 0.09 -16.02
N GLY A 221 -19.96 0.30 -15.16
CA GLY A 221 -19.28 1.59 -14.98
C GLY A 221 -20.00 2.59 -14.08
N ALA A 222 -21.11 2.20 -13.44
CA ALA A 222 -21.81 3.02 -12.46
C ALA A 222 -21.17 2.91 -11.07
N VAL A 223 -21.13 4.01 -10.31
CA VAL A 223 -20.59 4.01 -8.94
C VAL A 223 -21.71 4.17 -7.92
N VAL A 224 -21.63 3.43 -6.81
CA VAL A 224 -22.50 3.58 -5.63
C VAL A 224 -21.62 3.90 -4.43
N THR A 225 -22.02 4.88 -3.62
CA THR A 225 -21.28 5.31 -2.44
C THR A 225 -22.15 5.23 -1.19
N TRP A 226 -21.52 4.98 -0.04
CA TRP A 226 -22.18 4.97 1.28
C TRP A 226 -21.15 5.16 2.40
N GLY A 227 -21.61 5.30 3.64
CA GLY A 227 -20.78 5.67 4.80
C GLY A 227 -20.92 7.13 5.18
N ASP A 228 -19.89 7.71 5.78
CA ASP A 228 -19.84 9.12 6.18
C ASP A 228 -19.85 10.06 4.97
N ALA A 229 -20.82 10.97 4.96
CA ALA A 229 -20.98 11.97 3.91
C ALA A 229 -19.75 12.88 3.79
N ALA A 230 -19.10 13.24 4.90
CA ALA A 230 -17.89 14.06 4.90
C ALA A 230 -16.70 13.36 4.21
N TYR A 231 -16.72 12.02 4.17
CA TYR A 231 -15.71 11.19 3.54
C TYR A 231 -16.09 10.76 2.11
N GLY A 232 -17.19 11.27 1.57
CA GLY A 232 -17.67 10.92 0.23
C GLY A 232 -18.65 9.76 0.18
N GLY A 233 -19.26 9.39 1.32
CA GLY A 233 -20.39 8.47 1.36
C GLY A 233 -21.62 9.00 0.60
N ASP A 234 -21.75 10.34 0.48
CA ASP A 234 -22.78 10.99 -0.34
C ASP A 234 -22.19 11.59 -1.62
N SER A 235 -22.51 10.97 -2.76
CA SER A 235 -22.08 11.40 -4.11
C SER A 235 -23.21 12.00 -4.95
N ARG A 236 -24.36 12.36 -4.36
CA ARG A 236 -25.56 12.80 -5.12
C ARG A 236 -25.31 13.99 -6.03
N HIS A 237 -24.41 14.89 -5.65
CA HIS A 237 -24.05 16.09 -6.41
C HIS A 237 -23.26 15.78 -7.71
N VAL A 238 -22.62 14.62 -7.81
CA VAL A 238 -21.88 14.15 -9.01
C VAL A 238 -22.50 12.90 -9.64
N ALA A 239 -23.68 12.47 -9.19
CA ALA A 239 -24.28 11.19 -9.58
C ALA A 239 -24.50 11.02 -11.10
N SER A 240 -24.73 12.12 -11.83
CA SER A 240 -24.88 12.07 -13.28
C SER A 240 -23.58 11.73 -14.01
N GLU A 241 -22.42 12.00 -13.39
CA GLU A 241 -21.09 11.79 -13.97
C GLU A 241 -20.51 10.41 -13.63
N LEU A 242 -21.08 9.71 -12.65
CA LEU A 242 -20.62 8.43 -12.13
C LEU A 242 -21.25 7.21 -12.84
N ASN A 243 -21.35 7.25 -14.17
CA ASN A 243 -22.03 6.20 -14.97
C ASN A 243 -21.16 5.51 -16.04
N HIS A 244 -19.90 5.91 -16.20
CA HIS A 244 -18.96 5.34 -17.18
C HIS A 244 -17.54 5.24 -16.62
N VAL A 245 -17.44 4.91 -15.34
CA VAL A 245 -16.20 4.81 -14.56
C VAL A 245 -15.45 3.53 -14.90
N ASP A 246 -14.14 3.63 -15.08
CA ASP A 246 -13.23 2.48 -15.27
C ASP A 246 -12.28 2.28 -14.07
N LEU A 247 -11.95 3.35 -13.35
CA LEU A 247 -11.09 3.31 -12.16
C LEU A 247 -11.59 4.22 -11.04
N LEU A 248 -11.36 3.79 -9.80
CA LEU A 248 -11.59 4.56 -8.58
C LEU A 248 -10.26 4.75 -7.84
N TYR A 249 -10.14 5.91 -7.20
CA TYR A 249 -9.02 6.30 -6.35
C TYR A 249 -9.58 6.87 -5.05
N ALA A 250 -8.87 6.68 -3.95
CA ALA A 250 -9.25 7.16 -2.64
C ALA A 250 -8.04 7.76 -1.94
N ASN A 251 -8.24 8.88 -1.27
CA ASN A 251 -7.33 9.36 -0.23
C ASN A 251 -8.03 9.17 1.13
N ASN A 252 -7.60 9.84 2.20
CA ASN A 252 -8.18 9.63 3.52
C ASN A 252 -9.66 10.05 3.63
N ASN A 253 -10.10 11.07 2.90
CA ASN A 253 -11.41 11.69 3.08
C ASN A 253 -12.21 11.94 1.79
N ALA A 254 -11.72 11.46 0.65
CA ALA A 254 -12.35 11.71 -0.64
C ALA A 254 -12.07 10.58 -1.63
N PHE A 255 -12.85 10.62 -2.71
CA PHE A 255 -12.72 9.72 -3.84
C PHE A 255 -12.52 10.52 -5.13
N THR A 256 -11.87 9.87 -6.09
CA THR A 256 -11.83 10.29 -7.49
C THR A 256 -12.15 9.10 -8.37
N ALA A 257 -13.06 9.28 -9.30
CA ALA A 257 -13.32 8.36 -10.40
C ALA A 257 -12.65 8.85 -11.68
N ARG A 258 -12.16 7.90 -12.48
CA ARG A 258 -11.81 8.10 -13.88
C ARG A 258 -12.83 7.38 -14.75
N THR A 259 -13.32 8.06 -15.78
CA THR A 259 -14.17 7.42 -16.79
C THR A 259 -13.35 6.67 -17.82
N ALA A 260 -13.99 5.79 -18.60
CA ALA A 260 -13.37 5.13 -19.75
C ALA A 260 -12.80 6.12 -20.80
N THR A 261 -13.24 7.38 -20.80
CA THR A 261 -12.70 8.45 -21.66
C THR A 261 -11.54 9.22 -21.01
N GLY A 262 -11.14 8.85 -19.80
CA GLY A 262 -10.13 9.54 -18.99
C GLY A 262 -10.63 10.81 -18.29
N LYS A 263 -11.93 11.10 -18.29
CA LYS A 263 -12.50 12.24 -17.53
C LYS A 263 -12.41 11.95 -16.04
N LEU A 264 -12.09 12.97 -15.24
CA LEU A 264 -12.02 12.87 -13.79
C LEU A 264 -13.26 13.46 -13.12
N VAL A 265 -13.74 12.80 -12.08
CA VAL A 265 -14.86 13.22 -11.21
C VAL A 265 -14.45 12.95 -9.77
N SER A 266 -14.54 13.93 -8.87
CA SER A 266 -14.14 13.77 -7.47
C SER A 266 -15.24 14.22 -6.52
N TRP A 267 -15.31 13.61 -5.34
CA TRP A 267 -16.30 13.90 -4.30
C TRP A 267 -15.80 13.50 -2.90
N GLY A 268 -16.50 13.94 -1.85
CA GLY A 268 -16.07 13.81 -0.45
C GLY A 268 -15.41 15.09 0.05
N GLY A 269 -14.42 14.98 0.95
CA GLY A 269 -13.64 16.10 1.52
C GLY A 269 -12.76 16.86 0.53
N VAL A 270 -13.12 16.88 -0.75
CA VAL A 270 -12.50 17.70 -1.79
C VAL A 270 -13.29 18.99 -1.98
N GLY A 271 -12.96 20.03 -1.20
CA GLY A 271 -13.20 21.42 -1.57
C GLY A 271 -14.67 21.89 -1.63
N ASP A 272 -15.37 21.87 -0.50
CA ASP A 272 -16.72 22.47 -0.35
C ASP A 272 -16.73 24.01 -0.38
N ASP A 273 -15.56 24.65 -0.35
CA ASP A 273 -15.42 26.09 -0.47
C ASP A 273 -15.44 26.56 -1.93
N GLN A 274 -15.41 27.88 -2.14
CA GLN A 274 -15.47 28.44 -3.49
C GLN A 274 -14.27 28.02 -4.35
N LYS A 275 -13.06 27.99 -3.76
CA LYS A 275 -11.83 27.62 -4.47
C LYS A 275 -11.84 26.15 -4.87
N GLY A 276 -12.28 25.26 -3.98
CA GLY A 276 -12.45 23.84 -4.23
C GLY A 276 -13.40 23.56 -5.39
N ARG A 277 -14.59 24.18 -5.39
CA ARG A 277 -15.54 24.08 -6.50
C ARG A 277 -14.97 24.54 -7.84
N GLU A 278 -14.19 25.63 -7.84
CA GLU A 278 -13.51 26.11 -9.06
C GLU A 278 -12.43 25.14 -9.56
N GLN A 279 -11.72 24.46 -8.65
CA GLN A 279 -10.76 23.42 -9.03
C GLN A 279 -11.46 22.19 -9.60
N LEU A 280 -12.57 21.75 -9.00
CA LEU A 280 -13.36 20.60 -9.48
C LEU A 280 -13.98 20.88 -10.85
N ALA A 281 -14.49 22.09 -11.08
CA ALA A 281 -15.03 22.49 -12.38
C ALA A 281 -14.00 22.34 -13.53
N LYS A 282 -12.71 22.57 -13.24
CA LYS A 282 -11.63 22.43 -14.22
C LYS A 282 -11.35 20.98 -14.59
N LEU A 283 -11.62 20.00 -13.73
CA LEU A 283 -11.35 18.57 -14.01
C LEU A 283 -12.06 18.10 -15.28
N SER A 284 -13.26 18.61 -15.54
CA SER A 284 -14.05 18.30 -16.73
C SER A 284 -13.46 18.84 -18.04
N GLN A 285 -12.53 19.79 -17.97
CA GLN A 285 -11.92 20.48 -19.12
C GLN A 285 -10.50 19.98 -19.44
N LEU A 286 -9.97 19.06 -18.63
CA LEU A 286 -8.63 18.53 -18.79
C LEU A 286 -8.56 17.53 -19.96
N ALA A 287 -7.36 17.35 -20.49
CA ALA A 287 -7.07 16.21 -21.35
C ALA A 287 -7.33 14.90 -20.57
N PRO A 288 -7.62 13.77 -21.25
CA PRO A 288 -7.83 12.48 -20.60
C PRO A 288 -6.72 12.12 -19.62
N ALA A 289 -7.09 11.79 -18.39
CA ALA A 289 -6.15 11.31 -17.37
C ALA A 289 -5.70 9.88 -17.69
N VAL A 290 -4.40 9.64 -17.56
CA VAL A 290 -3.75 8.34 -17.81
C VAL A 290 -3.41 7.65 -16.49
N LYS A 291 -3.01 8.41 -15.48
CA LYS A 291 -2.69 7.93 -14.13
C LYS A 291 -3.17 8.95 -13.11
N VAL A 292 -3.69 8.49 -11.98
CA VAL A 292 -3.94 9.32 -10.79
C VAL A 292 -3.17 8.73 -9.62
N VAL A 293 -2.60 9.60 -8.79
CA VAL A 293 -2.00 9.25 -7.50
C VAL A 293 -2.58 10.17 -6.43
N ASN A 294 -2.48 9.78 -5.17
CA ASN A 294 -3.03 10.52 -4.05
C ASN A 294 -2.02 10.67 -2.91
N THR A 295 -2.12 11.79 -2.21
CA THR A 295 -1.61 11.97 -0.85
C THR A 295 -2.73 11.62 0.15
N ASP A 296 -2.54 11.94 1.43
CA ASP A 296 -3.62 11.82 2.43
C ASP A 296 -4.83 12.69 2.11
N HIS A 297 -4.61 13.87 1.50
CA HIS A 297 -5.64 14.91 1.36
C HIS A 297 -5.78 15.48 -0.05
N GLY A 298 -4.97 15.02 -1.00
CA GLY A 298 -4.97 15.54 -2.37
C GLY A 298 -4.77 14.46 -3.42
N PHE A 299 -4.97 14.85 -4.68
CA PHE A 299 -4.79 14.03 -5.86
C PHE A 299 -3.91 14.74 -6.88
N ALA A 300 -3.23 13.94 -7.72
CA ALA A 300 -2.52 14.39 -8.90
C ALA A 300 -2.82 13.46 -10.08
N ALA A 301 -3.07 14.03 -11.25
CA ALA A 301 -3.31 13.30 -12.48
C ALA A 301 -2.25 13.62 -13.53
N LEU A 302 -1.72 12.56 -14.14
CA LEU A 302 -0.93 12.62 -15.36
C LEU A 302 -1.89 12.54 -16.53
N LEU A 303 -1.89 13.56 -17.38
CA LEU A 303 -2.79 13.67 -18.52
C LEU A 303 -2.12 13.17 -19.80
N ALA A 304 -2.94 12.77 -20.78
CA ALA A 304 -2.47 12.18 -22.05
C ALA A 304 -1.60 13.13 -22.88
N ASP A 305 -1.69 14.44 -22.63
CA ASP A 305 -0.84 15.44 -23.27
C ASP A 305 0.57 15.56 -22.62
N GLY A 306 0.81 14.84 -21.52
CA GLY A 306 2.04 14.85 -20.73
C GLY A 306 2.11 15.98 -19.69
N SER A 307 0.99 16.66 -19.42
CA SER A 307 0.89 17.61 -18.32
C SER A 307 0.36 16.96 -17.05
N VAL A 308 0.58 17.62 -15.92
CA VAL A 308 0.09 17.19 -14.60
C VAL A 308 -0.87 18.24 -14.06
N TYR A 309 -1.95 17.76 -13.43
CA TYR A 309 -2.89 18.59 -12.70
C TYR A 309 -3.11 18.03 -11.30
N THR A 310 -3.21 18.90 -10.30
CA THR A 310 -3.38 18.51 -8.89
C THR A 310 -4.58 19.25 -8.28
N TRP A 311 -5.28 18.59 -7.36
CA TRP A 311 -6.48 19.13 -6.67
C TRP A 311 -6.67 18.46 -5.30
N GLY A 312 -7.51 19.04 -4.44
CA GLY A 312 -7.86 18.51 -3.12
C GLY A 312 -7.78 19.56 -2.01
N GLU A 313 -7.90 19.11 -0.75
CA GLU A 313 -7.78 19.98 0.42
C GLU A 313 -6.32 20.41 0.60
N GLY A 314 -6.05 21.69 0.29
CA GLY A 314 -4.71 22.24 0.20
C GLY A 314 -4.46 23.51 0.99
N GLU A 315 -5.42 24.01 1.76
CA GLU A 315 -5.26 25.20 2.61
C GLU A 315 -5.27 24.85 4.11
N LEU A 316 -4.35 23.98 4.55
CA LEU A 316 -3.85 24.13 5.91
C LEU A 316 -2.89 25.32 5.88
N THR A 317 -3.23 26.39 6.58
CA THR A 317 -2.64 27.74 6.52
C THR A 317 -1.13 27.85 6.82
N GLU A 318 -0.45 26.73 7.04
CA GLU A 318 1.00 26.62 7.30
C GLU A 318 1.74 25.67 6.32
N TYR A 319 1.02 25.06 5.36
CA TYR A 319 1.47 23.97 4.47
C TYR A 319 1.37 24.35 2.98
N HIS A 320 1.90 25.51 2.61
CA HIS A 320 1.82 26.10 1.27
C HIS A 320 1.99 25.10 0.10
N VAL A 321 0.88 24.70 -0.52
CA VAL A 321 0.89 24.02 -1.83
C VAL A 321 0.30 24.96 -2.87
N ALA A 322 1.09 25.32 -3.88
CA ALA A 322 0.57 26.06 -5.03
C ALA A 322 -0.24 25.10 -5.92
N PHE A 323 -1.56 25.19 -5.81
CA PHE A 323 -2.50 24.55 -6.73
C PHE A 323 -2.99 25.56 -7.78
N PRO A 324 -2.96 25.25 -9.09
CA PRO A 324 -2.34 24.09 -9.74
C PRO A 324 -0.88 24.36 -10.15
N ALA A 325 0.03 23.39 -9.93
CA ALA A 325 1.29 23.33 -10.64
C ALA A 325 1.05 22.69 -12.02
N ARG A 326 0.64 23.47 -13.02
CA ARG A 326 0.62 22.95 -14.39
C ARG A 326 2.06 22.85 -14.87
N LEU A 327 2.66 21.66 -14.80
CA LEU A 327 3.90 21.32 -15.53
C LEU A 327 3.57 21.18 -17.04
N SER A 328 2.99 22.24 -17.63
CA SER A 328 2.74 22.35 -19.06
C SER A 328 3.71 23.38 -19.60
N THR A 329 4.87 22.92 -20.05
CA THR A 329 5.66 23.74 -20.98
C THR A 329 5.56 23.12 -22.36
N THR A 330 5.56 23.95 -23.40
CA THR A 330 5.47 23.51 -24.80
C THR A 330 6.65 22.63 -25.24
N LYS A 331 7.75 22.61 -24.47
CA LYS A 331 8.93 21.82 -24.77
C LYS A 331 8.70 20.35 -24.43
N ARG A 332 8.84 19.48 -25.44
CA ARG A 332 8.71 18.01 -25.30
C ARG A 332 9.52 17.44 -24.13
N ALA A 333 10.74 17.94 -23.90
CA ALA A 333 11.61 17.49 -22.82
C ALA A 333 10.98 17.58 -21.42
N ASN A 334 10.07 18.54 -21.20
CA ASN A 334 9.46 18.80 -19.90
C ASN A 334 8.11 18.07 -19.72
N LYS A 335 7.67 17.29 -20.72
CA LYS A 335 6.49 16.44 -20.55
C LYS A 335 6.77 15.39 -19.49
N VAL A 336 5.77 15.14 -18.66
CA VAL A 336 5.81 14.14 -17.58
C VAL A 336 5.53 12.76 -18.16
N ILE A 337 6.31 11.78 -17.71
CA ILE A 337 6.17 10.36 -18.09
C ILE A 337 5.63 9.51 -16.94
N ASP A 338 5.81 9.95 -15.70
CA ASP A 338 5.26 9.28 -14.53
C ASP A 338 5.09 10.26 -13.35
N ILE A 339 4.16 9.92 -12.46
CA ILE A 339 3.89 10.66 -11.22
C ILE A 339 3.87 9.72 -10.02
N TYR A 340 4.28 10.26 -8.88
CA TYR A 340 4.42 9.57 -7.60
C TYR A 340 3.81 10.44 -6.50
N ALA A 341 3.37 9.81 -5.43
CA ALA A 341 2.90 10.50 -4.25
C ALA A 341 3.41 9.79 -2.99
N ASN A 342 3.57 10.56 -1.93
CA ASN A 342 3.66 10.05 -0.57
C ASN A 342 2.51 10.64 0.27
N ARG A 343 2.62 10.60 1.60
CA ARG A 343 1.57 11.05 2.52
C ARG A 343 1.15 12.51 2.30
N GLY A 344 2.04 13.40 1.84
CA GLY A 344 1.76 14.83 1.75
C GLY A 344 2.34 15.57 0.53
N ALA A 345 3.13 14.90 -0.31
CA ALA A 345 3.79 15.48 -1.46
C ALA A 345 3.67 14.60 -2.70
N PHE A 346 3.91 15.23 -3.86
CA PHE A 346 3.87 14.62 -5.17
C PHE A 346 5.21 14.83 -5.87
N ALA A 347 5.55 13.91 -6.76
CA ALA A 347 6.68 14.04 -7.66
C ALA A 347 6.29 13.69 -9.10
N ALA A 348 6.87 14.37 -10.08
CA ALA A 348 6.68 14.14 -11.50
C ALA A 348 8.04 13.95 -12.19
N LEU A 349 8.20 12.81 -12.86
CA LEU A 349 9.38 12.50 -13.65
C LEU A 349 9.15 12.91 -15.11
N THR A 350 10.05 13.72 -15.66
CA THR A 350 9.95 14.18 -17.05
C THR A 350 10.66 13.26 -18.05
N ILE A 351 10.39 13.45 -19.35
CA ILE A 351 11.14 12.82 -20.45
C ILE A 351 12.65 13.10 -20.33
N SER A 352 13.02 14.33 -19.95
CA SER A 352 14.43 14.72 -19.73
C SER A 352 15.04 14.17 -18.43
N ARG A 353 14.32 13.28 -17.73
CA ARG A 353 14.76 12.64 -16.47
C ARG A 353 15.04 13.64 -15.37
N GLN A 354 14.27 14.72 -15.36
CA GLN A 354 14.21 15.72 -14.28
C GLN A 354 13.07 15.31 -13.35
N LEU A 355 13.29 15.40 -12.04
CA LEU A 355 12.23 15.18 -11.05
C LEU A 355 11.77 16.52 -10.49
N HIS A 356 10.49 16.82 -10.66
CA HIS A 356 9.83 17.97 -10.04
C HIS A 356 8.99 17.50 -8.87
N VAL A 357 9.07 18.20 -7.74
CA VAL A 357 8.40 17.82 -6.49
C VAL A 357 7.62 19.02 -5.97
N TRP A 358 6.43 18.78 -5.42
CA TRP A 358 5.57 19.82 -4.85
C TRP A 358 4.64 19.21 -3.78
N GLY A 359 4.02 20.04 -2.95
CA GLY A 359 3.17 19.60 -1.85
C GLY A 359 3.69 20.08 -0.49
N SER A 360 3.45 19.29 0.55
CA SER A 360 3.88 19.60 1.92
C SER A 360 5.40 19.61 2.06
N LYS A 361 5.96 20.72 2.56
CA LYS A 361 7.39 20.80 2.90
C LYS A 361 7.79 19.76 3.95
N PHE A 362 6.87 19.31 4.80
CA PHE A 362 7.09 18.29 5.82
C PHE A 362 7.07 16.86 5.25
N ASN A 363 6.81 16.70 3.95
CA ASN A 363 6.83 15.40 3.26
C ASN A 363 7.76 15.43 2.03
N GLY A 364 8.84 16.23 2.11
CA GLY A 364 9.87 16.30 1.07
C GLY A 364 9.53 17.16 -0.15
N ALA A 365 8.51 18.02 -0.10
CA ALA A 365 8.20 18.90 -1.23
C ALA A 365 9.21 20.05 -1.42
N ASP A 366 9.91 20.46 -0.36
CA ASP A 366 10.95 21.46 -0.50
C ASP A 366 12.22 20.79 -1.04
N THR A 367 12.56 21.11 -2.28
CA THR A 367 13.76 20.60 -2.96
C THR A 367 14.74 21.73 -3.28
N SER A 368 14.70 22.84 -2.54
CA SER A 368 15.55 24.01 -2.77
C SER A 368 17.05 23.67 -2.77
N VAL A 369 17.46 22.77 -1.87
CA VAL A 369 18.84 22.27 -1.75
C VAL A 369 19.20 21.14 -2.74
N LEU A 370 18.23 20.67 -3.53
CA LEU A 370 18.37 19.49 -4.40
C LEU A 370 18.25 19.79 -5.90
N GLN A 371 18.13 21.06 -6.29
CA GLN A 371 17.83 21.45 -7.69
C GLN A 371 18.80 20.83 -8.71
N ASP A 372 20.10 20.84 -8.40
CA ASP A 372 21.15 20.26 -9.27
C ASP A 372 21.26 18.73 -9.15
N LYS A 373 20.58 18.15 -8.16
CA LYS A 373 20.64 16.72 -7.85
C LYS A 373 19.51 15.92 -8.47
N LEU A 374 18.35 16.52 -8.73
CA LEU A 374 17.16 15.81 -9.20
C LEU A 374 17.15 15.55 -10.72
N GLN A 375 18.31 15.21 -11.26
CA GLN A 375 18.58 15.00 -12.68
C GLN A 375 19.06 13.60 -13.00
N LYS A 376 18.83 13.16 -14.24
CA LYS A 376 19.14 11.79 -14.71
C LYS A 376 18.46 10.70 -13.87
N VAL A 377 17.34 11.04 -13.24
CA VAL A 377 16.54 10.14 -12.41
C VAL A 377 15.89 9.08 -13.29
N HIS A 378 16.06 7.81 -12.95
CA HIS A 378 15.44 6.71 -13.69
C HIS A 378 14.33 6.02 -12.90
N LYS A 379 14.42 5.96 -11.57
CA LYS A 379 13.39 5.39 -10.68
C LYS A 379 13.20 6.29 -9.47
N VAL A 380 11.96 6.37 -8.98
CA VAL A 380 11.55 7.17 -7.82
C VAL A 380 10.88 6.24 -6.82
N TYR A 381 11.23 6.33 -5.56
CA TYR A 381 10.67 5.54 -4.46
C TYR A 381 10.08 6.50 -3.43
N PRO A 382 8.75 6.70 -3.40
CA PRO A 382 8.12 7.43 -2.32
C PRO A 382 8.18 6.62 -1.01
N PHE A 383 8.25 7.34 0.10
CA PHE A 383 8.01 6.84 1.46
C PHE A 383 7.28 7.95 2.24
N GLU A 384 6.69 7.68 3.40
CA GLU A 384 5.71 8.56 4.05
C GLU A 384 6.12 10.04 4.15
N GLU A 385 7.36 10.29 4.54
CA GLU A 385 7.87 11.64 4.81
C GLU A 385 8.79 12.19 3.71
N GLY A 386 8.97 11.47 2.60
CA GLY A 386 9.92 11.90 1.57
C GLY A 386 9.96 11.06 0.31
N PHE A 387 11.09 11.13 -0.39
CA PHE A 387 11.33 10.38 -1.61
C PHE A 387 12.79 9.96 -1.72
N VAL A 388 13.02 8.89 -2.49
CA VAL A 388 14.32 8.51 -3.01
C VAL A 388 14.31 8.61 -4.52
N ALA A 389 15.23 9.37 -5.09
CA ALA A 389 15.48 9.42 -6.53
C ALA A 389 16.74 8.60 -6.86
N LEU A 390 16.58 7.52 -7.62
CA LEU A 390 17.69 6.70 -8.13
C LEU A 390 18.08 7.17 -9.53
N ARG A 391 19.30 7.68 -9.66
CA ARG A 391 19.89 8.08 -10.95
C ARG A 391 20.45 6.89 -11.72
N LYS A 392 20.64 7.09 -13.03
CA LYS A 392 21.25 6.09 -13.94
C LYS A 392 22.68 5.68 -13.58
N ASP A 393 23.40 6.48 -12.81
CA ASP A 393 24.76 6.19 -12.34
C ASP A 393 24.79 5.42 -11.01
N ASN A 394 23.63 4.89 -10.57
CA ASN A 394 23.44 4.22 -9.29
C ASN A 394 23.68 5.13 -8.07
N THR A 395 23.54 6.44 -8.25
CA THR A 395 23.46 7.38 -7.12
C THR A 395 22.01 7.53 -6.70
N ALA A 396 21.71 7.23 -5.44
CA ALA A 396 20.44 7.53 -4.82
C ALA A 396 20.54 8.87 -4.07
N ILE A 397 19.53 9.72 -4.24
CA ILE A 397 19.31 10.90 -3.42
C ILE A 397 18.04 10.64 -2.64
N ALA A 398 18.14 10.48 -1.33
CA ALA A 398 16.98 10.45 -0.46
C ALA A 398 16.86 11.77 0.26
N TRP A 399 15.63 12.24 0.44
CA TRP A 399 15.35 13.41 1.24
C TRP A 399 13.99 13.31 1.90
N GLU A 400 13.88 14.02 3.01
CA GLU A 400 12.74 13.98 3.91
C GLU A 400 12.10 15.36 4.03
N GLY A 401 11.06 15.40 4.84
CA GLY A 401 10.42 16.60 5.32
C GLY A 401 11.39 17.64 5.90
N TRP A 402 10.86 18.85 5.97
CA TRP A 402 11.52 20.01 6.53
C TRP A 402 11.97 19.80 7.98
N ASP A 403 13.27 19.92 8.22
CA ASP A 403 13.80 19.90 9.58
C ASP A 403 13.53 21.24 10.28
N LEU A 404 12.87 21.17 11.44
CA LEU A 404 12.58 22.34 12.26
C LEU A 404 13.84 22.98 12.86
N VAL A 405 14.90 22.21 13.09
CA VAL A 405 16.16 22.68 13.65
C VAL A 405 16.98 23.39 12.58
N ASP A 406 17.30 22.67 11.50
CA ASP A 406 18.18 23.17 10.45
C ASP A 406 17.48 24.09 9.44
N LYS A 407 16.15 24.18 9.50
CA LYS A 407 15.31 24.98 8.60
C LYS A 407 15.63 24.71 7.11
N GLN A 408 15.83 23.44 6.79
CA GLN A 408 16.04 22.95 5.44
C GLN A 408 15.65 21.47 5.36
N PRO A 409 15.43 20.92 4.15
CA PRO A 409 15.23 19.49 3.97
C PRO A 409 16.48 18.71 4.38
N ARG A 410 16.31 17.63 5.14
CA ARG A 410 17.37 16.63 5.31
C ARG A 410 17.49 15.79 4.06
N TYR A 411 18.71 15.54 3.61
CA TYR A 411 18.96 14.67 2.48
C TYR A 411 20.27 13.90 2.63
N GLN A 412 20.32 12.76 1.97
CA GLN A 412 21.47 11.86 1.90
C GLN A 412 21.72 11.48 0.44
N GLU A 413 22.99 11.50 0.04
CA GLU A 413 23.43 11.03 -1.29
C GLU A 413 24.29 9.78 -1.11
N VAL A 414 23.87 8.67 -1.73
CA VAL A 414 24.53 7.37 -1.62
C VAL A 414 24.87 6.89 -3.03
N THR A 415 26.15 6.61 -3.27
CA THR A 415 26.63 6.13 -4.58
C THR A 415 26.72 4.60 -4.60
N GLN A 416 26.75 4.03 -5.82
CA GLN A 416 26.86 2.58 -6.04
C GLN A 416 25.71 1.78 -5.40
N VAL A 417 24.50 2.34 -5.38
CA VAL A 417 23.31 1.68 -4.86
C VAL A 417 22.87 0.58 -5.84
N SER A 418 22.76 -0.65 -5.34
CA SER A 418 22.20 -1.78 -6.09
C SER A 418 20.71 -1.98 -5.79
N LYS A 419 20.27 -1.66 -4.56
CA LYS A 419 18.86 -1.76 -4.15
C LYS A 419 18.47 -0.61 -3.23
N VAL A 420 17.30 -0.04 -3.48
CA VAL A 420 16.60 0.90 -2.58
C VAL A 420 15.45 0.13 -1.93
N VAL A 421 15.31 0.27 -0.61
CA VAL A 421 14.15 -0.24 0.13
C VAL A 421 13.54 0.91 0.91
N THR A 422 12.23 1.07 0.79
CA THR A 422 11.42 2.03 1.55
C THR A 422 10.34 1.28 2.29
N TYR A 423 10.01 1.74 3.50
CA TYR A 423 8.93 1.19 4.32
C TYR A 423 8.44 2.23 5.31
N GLU A 424 7.16 2.61 5.21
CA GLU A 424 6.58 3.68 6.02
C GLU A 424 7.47 4.94 6.01
N ARG A 425 8.07 5.29 7.16
CA ARG A 425 8.97 6.44 7.33
C ARG A 425 10.44 6.12 7.09
N GLU A 426 10.78 4.86 6.96
CA GLU A 426 12.16 4.38 6.89
C GLU A 426 12.59 4.13 5.44
N PHE A 427 13.88 4.31 5.19
CA PHE A 427 14.52 3.89 3.95
C PHE A 427 15.95 3.44 4.18
N ALA A 428 16.41 2.54 3.32
CA ALA A 428 17.76 2.01 3.36
C ALA A 428 18.27 1.63 1.96
N PHE A 429 19.59 1.56 1.86
CA PHE A 429 20.30 1.24 0.62
C PHE A 429 21.18 0.03 0.81
N LEU A 430 21.11 -0.88 -0.16
CA LEU A 430 22.17 -1.86 -0.38
C LEU A 430 23.10 -1.31 -1.47
N LYS A 431 24.39 -1.26 -1.15
CA LYS A 431 25.44 -0.92 -2.12
C LYS A 431 25.92 -2.18 -2.85
N GLN A 432 26.53 -1.97 -4.02
CA GLN A 432 27.12 -3.03 -4.85
C GLN A 432 28.24 -3.81 -4.14
N ASP A 433 28.91 -3.20 -3.16
CA ASP A 433 29.96 -3.82 -2.34
C ASP A 433 29.40 -4.60 -1.13
N GLY A 434 28.08 -4.69 -0.99
CA GLY A 434 27.41 -5.35 0.14
C GLY A 434 27.39 -4.50 1.42
N THR A 435 27.71 -3.21 1.35
CA THR A 435 27.51 -2.27 2.46
C THR A 435 26.03 -1.86 2.53
N VAL A 436 25.53 -1.71 3.75
CA VAL A 436 24.19 -1.18 4.00
C VAL A 436 24.28 0.25 4.52
N VAL A 437 23.48 1.15 3.96
CA VAL A 437 23.37 2.53 4.40
C VAL A 437 21.95 2.78 4.85
N ASP A 438 21.79 3.14 6.12
CA ASP A 438 20.54 3.56 6.71
C ASP A 438 20.29 5.04 6.43
N GLY A 439 19.04 5.38 6.16
CA GLY A 439 18.63 6.73 5.78
C GLY A 439 18.94 7.79 6.82
N HIS A 440 18.71 7.45 8.09
CA HIS A 440 18.81 8.38 9.22
C HIS A 440 20.18 8.41 9.89
N SER A 441 20.86 7.27 9.92
CA SER A 441 22.09 7.07 10.70
C SER A 441 23.33 6.79 9.85
N GLY A 442 23.21 6.73 8.52
CA GLY A 442 24.34 6.57 7.61
C GLY A 442 24.82 5.12 7.46
N PRO A 443 26.07 4.90 7.04
CA PRO A 443 26.61 3.56 6.80
C PRO A 443 26.56 2.71 8.07
N LYS A 444 25.92 1.55 8.01
CA LYS A 444 25.93 0.57 9.11
C LYS A 444 27.24 -0.22 9.01
N THR A 445 28.32 0.28 9.60
CA THR A 445 29.67 -0.30 9.52
C THR A 445 29.76 -1.72 10.09
N GLU A 446 28.87 -2.07 11.01
CA GLU A 446 28.70 -3.42 11.57
C GLU A 446 28.10 -4.42 10.57
N ILE A 447 27.48 -3.94 9.48
CA ILE A 447 26.82 -4.74 8.45
C ILE A 447 27.64 -4.66 7.16
N THR A 448 28.38 -5.73 6.88
CA THR A 448 29.13 -5.90 5.62
C THR A 448 28.72 -7.20 4.94
N GLN A 449 29.04 -7.32 3.64
CA GLN A 449 28.71 -8.51 2.83
C GLN A 449 27.21 -8.81 2.79
N ALA A 450 26.37 -7.77 2.85
CA ALA A 450 24.95 -7.90 2.63
C ALA A 450 24.69 -8.34 1.18
N THR A 451 23.83 -9.34 1.04
CA THR A 451 23.37 -9.86 -0.25
C THR A 451 21.95 -9.40 -0.57
N ASP A 452 21.16 -9.13 0.47
CA ASP A 452 19.82 -8.59 0.32
C ASP A 452 19.37 -7.82 1.57
N ILE A 453 18.36 -6.98 1.40
CA ILE A 453 17.73 -6.15 2.44
C ILE A 453 16.22 -6.14 2.23
N PHE A 454 15.49 -6.21 3.34
CA PHE A 454 14.04 -6.31 3.40
C PHE A 454 13.47 -5.34 4.44
N PRO A 455 12.32 -4.72 4.16
CA PRO A 455 11.61 -3.94 5.15
C PRO A 455 10.87 -4.84 6.13
N THR A 456 10.74 -4.36 7.37
CA THR A 456 10.02 -5.00 8.47
C THR A 456 9.36 -3.92 9.33
N GLY A 457 8.36 -4.28 10.14
CA GLY A 457 7.52 -3.36 10.94
C GLY A 457 8.29 -2.58 12.01
N LEU A 458 9.52 -2.98 12.29
CA LEU A 458 10.44 -2.27 13.19
C LEU A 458 11.59 -1.57 12.47
N GLY A 459 11.74 -1.71 11.15
CA GLY A 459 12.88 -1.17 10.39
C GLY A 459 13.29 -2.10 9.25
N PHE A 460 14.53 -2.61 9.28
CA PHE A 460 15.05 -3.44 8.19
C PHE A 460 15.74 -4.72 8.66
N THR A 461 15.60 -5.76 7.85
CA THR A 461 16.34 -7.03 7.98
C THR A 461 17.29 -7.18 6.79
N VAL A 462 18.55 -7.50 7.07
CA VAL A 462 19.60 -7.74 6.08
C VAL A 462 20.06 -9.17 6.13
N LYS A 463 20.23 -9.77 4.96
CA LYS A 463 20.82 -11.10 4.76
C LYS A 463 22.27 -10.96 4.34
N ARG A 464 23.20 -11.53 5.13
CA ARG A 464 24.63 -11.55 4.81
C ARG A 464 25.03 -12.76 3.98
N GLN A 465 26.19 -12.69 3.34
CA GLN A 465 26.74 -13.74 2.50
C GLN A 465 27.02 -15.06 3.26
N ASP A 466 27.33 -14.98 4.57
CA ASP A 466 27.55 -16.14 5.44
C ASP A 466 26.26 -16.82 5.94
N GLY A 467 25.10 -16.25 5.57
CA GLY A 467 23.76 -16.70 5.96
C GLY A 467 23.26 -16.13 7.28
N SER A 468 24.04 -15.31 8.00
CA SER A 468 23.56 -14.57 9.17
C SER A 468 22.63 -13.43 8.78
N ILE A 469 21.88 -12.91 9.76
CA ILE A 469 20.99 -11.77 9.58
C ILE A 469 21.39 -10.60 10.46
N ALA A 470 21.10 -9.39 10.01
CA ALA A 470 21.18 -8.18 10.81
C ALA A 470 19.81 -7.54 10.84
N VAL A 471 19.40 -7.06 12.00
CA VAL A 471 18.15 -6.31 12.17
C VAL A 471 18.48 -5.00 12.83
N TRP A 472 17.81 -3.92 12.42
CA TRP A 472 17.86 -2.68 13.15
C TRP A 472 16.55 -1.92 13.05
N MET A 473 16.36 -1.05 14.03
CA MET A 473 15.27 -0.11 14.11
C MET A 473 15.74 1.28 13.72
N GLY A 474 14.82 2.09 13.18
CA GLY A 474 15.10 3.46 12.77
C GLY A 474 15.87 4.24 13.84
N GLY A 475 17.05 4.77 13.48
CA GLY A 475 17.90 5.54 14.40
C GLY A 475 18.67 4.74 15.48
N GLU A 476 18.49 3.42 15.59
CA GLU A 476 19.18 2.58 16.58
C GLU A 476 20.40 1.82 16.01
N ALA A 477 21.23 1.31 16.92
CA ALA A 477 22.37 0.47 16.57
C ALA A 477 21.88 -0.86 15.98
N ALA A 478 22.62 -1.37 14.98
CA ALA A 478 22.28 -2.65 14.38
C ALA A 478 22.53 -3.79 15.37
N LEU A 479 21.49 -4.58 15.63
CA LEU A 479 21.60 -5.83 16.37
C LEU A 479 22.01 -6.91 15.37
N THR A 480 23.29 -7.29 15.44
CA THR A 480 23.77 -8.47 14.73
C THR A 480 23.35 -9.68 15.52
N LEU A 481 22.39 -10.40 14.96
CA LEU A 481 22.07 -11.73 15.42
C LEU A 481 23.15 -12.64 14.82
N ASP A 482 23.74 -13.51 15.64
CA ASP A 482 24.63 -14.56 15.15
C ASP A 482 23.91 -15.37 14.04
N LYS A 483 24.57 -16.41 13.51
CA LYS A 483 23.81 -17.50 12.89
C LYS A 483 22.93 -18.16 13.95
N GLN A 484 21.88 -17.46 14.40
CA GLN A 484 20.68 -18.06 14.89
C GLN A 484 20.31 -19.12 13.86
N ALA A 485 19.66 -20.18 14.30
CA ALA A 485 19.28 -21.28 13.44
C ALA A 485 18.26 -20.89 12.34
N VAL A 486 18.13 -19.59 12.03
CA VAL A 486 17.31 -18.97 11.03
C VAL A 486 18.13 -18.86 9.72
N ASP A 487 18.17 -19.93 8.95
CA ASP A 487 18.75 -19.89 7.61
C ASP A 487 17.73 -19.30 6.62
N LEU A 488 17.95 -18.04 6.20
CA LEU A 488 17.14 -17.37 5.18
C LEU A 488 17.65 -17.57 3.74
N SER A 489 18.57 -18.52 3.50
CA SER A 489 19.17 -18.78 2.18
C SER A 489 18.11 -19.03 1.11
N GLN A 490 17.05 -19.76 1.47
CA GLN A 490 15.91 -20.12 0.61
C GLN A 490 14.63 -19.35 0.98
N MET A 491 14.72 -18.19 1.64
CA MET A 491 13.53 -17.41 2.00
C MET A 491 12.78 -16.94 0.74
N ARG A 492 11.47 -17.20 0.72
CA ARG A 492 10.54 -16.73 -0.31
C ARG A 492 9.80 -15.46 0.09
N ASP A 493 9.47 -15.32 1.37
CA ASP A 493 8.70 -14.19 1.87
C ASP A 493 9.06 -13.84 3.32
N ILE A 494 8.88 -12.58 3.72
CA ILE A 494 9.07 -12.10 5.10
C ILE A 494 7.96 -11.13 5.49
N ARG A 495 7.43 -11.29 6.70
CA ARG A 495 6.49 -10.38 7.34
C ARG A 495 6.93 -10.12 8.77
N SER A 496 6.31 -9.14 9.39
CA SER A 496 6.65 -8.70 10.73
C SER A 496 5.49 -7.93 11.33
N ASN A 497 5.39 -8.00 12.65
CA ASN A 497 4.55 -7.11 13.44
C ASN A 497 5.47 -6.15 14.23
N LEU A 498 4.97 -5.55 15.32
CA LEU A 498 5.73 -4.61 16.13
C LEU A 498 6.93 -5.25 16.87
N LEU A 499 6.97 -6.56 17.10
CA LEU A 499 7.99 -7.17 17.99
C LEU A 499 8.71 -8.38 17.37
N ASP A 500 8.10 -9.01 16.38
CA ASP A 500 8.53 -10.27 15.81
C ASP A 500 8.54 -10.21 14.27
N ALA A 501 9.42 -11.03 13.68
CA ALA A 501 9.46 -11.27 12.25
C ALA A 501 9.24 -12.76 11.95
N ILE A 502 8.69 -13.01 10.78
CA ILE A 502 8.41 -14.34 10.26
C ILE A 502 8.87 -14.45 8.81
N ALA A 503 9.64 -15.49 8.51
CA ALA A 503 10.08 -15.84 7.17
C ALA A 503 9.41 -17.14 6.70
N LEU A 504 8.98 -17.12 5.44
CA LEU A 504 8.49 -18.28 4.71
C LEU A 504 9.59 -18.80 3.79
N MET A 505 9.98 -20.05 3.98
CA MET A 505 11.05 -20.71 3.25
C MET A 505 10.52 -21.37 1.96
N ALA A 506 11.40 -21.61 0.99
CA ALA A 506 11.05 -22.20 -0.31
C ALA A 506 10.47 -23.62 -0.18
N ASP A 507 10.87 -24.37 0.85
CA ASP A 507 10.34 -25.70 1.17
C ASP A 507 8.98 -25.66 1.89
N GLY A 508 8.46 -24.46 2.17
CA GLY A 508 7.19 -24.25 2.87
C GLY A 508 7.30 -24.37 4.39
N THR A 509 8.51 -24.39 4.96
CA THR A 509 8.70 -24.21 6.40
C THR A 509 8.66 -22.72 6.76
N VAL A 510 8.45 -22.45 8.05
CA VAL A 510 8.39 -21.09 8.59
C VAL A 510 9.40 -20.96 9.72
N GLN A 511 10.08 -19.83 9.76
CA GLN A 511 10.97 -19.45 10.85
C GLN A 511 10.49 -18.12 11.43
N ALA A 512 10.34 -18.03 12.75
CA ALA A 512 9.97 -16.81 13.44
C ALA A 512 10.99 -16.46 14.52
N TRP A 513 11.23 -15.17 14.71
CA TRP A 513 12.15 -14.68 15.72
C TRP A 513 11.70 -13.33 16.26
N ASN A 514 12.07 -13.08 17.52
CA ASN A 514 11.86 -11.77 18.14
C ASN A 514 12.94 -10.79 17.65
N MET A 515 12.53 -9.58 17.27
CA MET A 515 13.42 -8.57 16.70
C MET A 515 14.18 -7.76 17.75
N MET A 516 13.75 -7.77 19.02
CA MET A 516 14.36 -6.97 20.11
C MET A 516 15.48 -7.70 20.86
N GLY A 517 15.82 -8.94 20.49
CA GLY A 517 16.94 -9.67 21.10
C GLY A 517 16.74 -10.11 22.56
N PHE A 518 15.58 -9.82 23.16
CA PHE A 518 15.20 -10.28 24.50
C PHE A 518 14.60 -11.69 24.45
N SER A 519 15.44 -12.69 24.19
CA SER A 519 15.42 -14.04 24.80
C SER A 519 16.03 -15.10 23.88
N GLY A 520 16.69 -16.07 24.51
CA GLY A 520 17.42 -17.13 23.82
C GLY A 520 16.56 -18.02 22.94
N GLN A 521 17.20 -18.45 21.85
CA GLN A 521 16.83 -19.51 20.91
C GLN A 521 15.57 -19.22 20.06
N ALA A 522 15.82 -18.90 18.79
CA ALA A 522 14.86 -19.14 17.70
C ALA A 522 14.33 -20.58 17.82
N ALA A 523 13.02 -20.74 17.97
CA ALA A 523 12.39 -22.05 17.93
C ALA A 523 12.42 -22.53 16.48
N GLN A 524 13.19 -23.60 16.22
CA GLN A 524 13.25 -24.31 14.94
C GLN A 524 11.97 -25.07 14.63
#